data_AF-A0A6A3AZ95-F1
#
_entry.id   AF-A0A6A3AZ95-F1
#
_cell.length_a   1.000
_cell.length_b   1.000
_cell.length_c   1.000
_cell.angle_alpha   90.00
_cell.angle_beta   90.00
_cell.angle_gamma   90.00
#
_symmetry.space_group_name_H-M   'P 1'
#
loop_
_entity.id
_entity.type
_entity.pdbx_description
1 polymer ?
#
loop_
_entity_poly.entity_id
_entity_poly.type
_entity_poly.pdbx_seq_one_letter_code
_entity_poly.pdbx_strand_id
1 'polypeptide(L)'
;MVQALFSPPLSKQRVEYAVQQIKECFTSLVDFGCGSGSLLESLLEYPTSLETIAGVDISQKSLSRVAKVLHSQLVMKLDPDAPCRSIKSTILYDGSITDFDSRLCGFDLGTCLEVIEHMEEDQASLFGDIVLGFFRLRVLIVSTPNYEYNVILQKSNLTSQEDDPEEKIQSQSCKFRNHDHKFEWTREQFKHWASELAVRHDYSVEFGGVGGAADQEPGYATQIVVFRSGILPKDDYIREHQLLPSSGPSMGLQSGEKLAMFKWSYPRNRWSLVVLRLLAFLAAAAATLVMVLNKQTKTFVVATIGTTPLKLALNAKFHHTPAFVFFVIANGLVSIHNLVMIMADLLRSKFDYKGFRFPMVAILDMLNLALLSGGANAAVFMAELGKNGNSHARWDKICDKFEAYCDRGAGALVASFIALAFMLLISFISILKLVSPSSHISNNNN
;
A
#
# COMPACT_ATOMS: atom_id res chain seq x y z
N MET A 1 -15.99 25.65 -2.25
CA MET A 1 -16.98 24.56 -2.11
C MET A 1 -16.89 23.76 -3.40
N VAL A 2 -16.35 22.55 -3.40
CA VAL A 2 -16.23 21.76 -4.65
C VAL A 2 -17.65 21.44 -5.10
N GLN A 3 -18.03 21.93 -6.29
CA GLN A 3 -19.34 21.66 -6.86
C GLN A 3 -19.43 20.15 -7.13
N ALA A 4 -20.38 19.46 -6.49
CA ALA A 4 -20.59 18.04 -6.73
C ALA A 4 -21.15 17.88 -8.14
N LEU A 5 -20.36 17.31 -9.05
CA LEU A 5 -20.78 17.09 -10.44
C LEU A 5 -21.95 16.10 -10.55
N PHE A 6 -22.12 15.24 -9.54
CA PHE A 6 -23.20 14.26 -9.45
C PHE A 6 -23.99 14.47 -8.16
N SER A 7 -25.31 14.37 -8.26
CA SER A 7 -26.23 14.38 -7.12
C SER A 7 -27.14 13.15 -7.19
N PRO A 8 -27.04 12.20 -6.23
CA PRO A 8 -26.08 12.16 -5.12
C PRO A 8 -24.63 11.91 -5.60
N PRO A 9 -23.59 12.04 -4.74
CA PRO A 9 -22.20 11.76 -5.12
C PRO A 9 -22.01 10.34 -5.66
N LEU A 10 -21.09 10.15 -6.62
CA LEU A 10 -20.85 8.84 -7.26
C LEU A 10 -20.57 7.71 -6.26
N SER A 11 -19.78 7.98 -5.23
CA SER A 11 -19.49 7.02 -4.18
C SER A 11 -20.76 6.49 -3.51
N LYS A 12 -21.74 7.36 -3.29
CA LYS A 12 -23.05 6.98 -2.73
C LYS A 12 -23.88 6.19 -3.75
N GLN A 13 -23.90 6.63 -5.01
CA GLN A 13 -24.62 5.90 -6.07
C GLN A 13 -24.12 4.46 -6.24
N ARG A 14 -22.80 4.24 -6.14
CA ARG A 14 -22.21 2.88 -6.20
C ARG A 14 -22.68 1.99 -5.06
N VAL A 15 -22.70 2.52 -3.84
CA VAL A 15 -23.20 1.80 -2.67
C VAL A 15 -24.69 1.49 -2.83
N GLU A 16 -25.49 2.46 -3.28
CA GLU A 16 -26.92 2.25 -3.56
C GLU A 16 -27.15 1.18 -4.63
N TYR A 17 -26.34 1.17 -5.70
CA TYR A 17 -26.39 0.13 -6.73
C TYR A 17 -26.10 -1.24 -6.15
N ALA A 18 -25.01 -1.39 -5.37
CA ALA A 18 -24.66 -2.66 -4.74
C ALA A 18 -25.77 -3.14 -3.78
N VAL A 19 -26.30 -2.25 -2.94
CA VAL A 19 -27.41 -2.55 -2.02
C VAL A 19 -28.67 -3.00 -2.77
N GLN A 20 -28.97 -2.44 -3.94
CA GLN A 20 -30.10 -2.87 -4.76
C GLN A 20 -29.93 -4.30 -5.28
N GLN A 21 -28.72 -4.70 -5.67
CA GLN A 21 -28.40 -6.08 -6.08
C GLN A 21 -28.44 -7.06 -4.89
N ILE A 22 -28.16 -6.58 -3.68
CA ILE A 22 -28.18 -7.35 -2.42
C ILE A 22 -29.59 -7.69 -1.94
N LYS A 23 -30.66 -7.17 -2.56
CA LYS A 23 -32.05 -7.48 -2.18
C LYS A 23 -32.48 -8.94 -2.42
N GLU A 24 -31.70 -9.71 -3.19
CA GLU A 24 -31.89 -11.15 -3.30
C GLU A 24 -31.56 -11.86 -1.97
N CYS A 25 -32.07 -13.07 -1.77
CA CYS A 25 -31.84 -13.84 -0.53
C CYS A 25 -30.39 -14.37 -0.48
N PHE A 26 -29.48 -13.57 0.06
CA PHE A 26 -28.11 -13.95 0.41
C PHE A 26 -27.94 -14.01 1.93
N THR A 27 -27.09 -14.92 2.39
CA THR A 27 -26.81 -15.09 3.84
C THR A 27 -25.45 -14.51 4.23
N SER A 28 -24.51 -14.43 3.30
CA SER A 28 -23.14 -14.00 3.56
C SER A 28 -22.60 -13.09 2.46
N LEU A 29 -21.93 -12.01 2.86
CA LEU A 29 -21.29 -11.04 1.97
C LEU A 29 -19.82 -10.81 2.35
N VAL A 30 -18.94 -10.78 1.36
CA VAL A 30 -17.55 -10.34 1.49
C VAL A 30 -17.30 -9.08 0.65
N ASP A 31 -16.77 -8.04 1.27
CA ASP A 31 -16.38 -6.78 0.63
C ASP A 31 -14.86 -6.73 0.46
N PHE A 32 -14.41 -6.97 -0.77
CA PHE A 32 -13.01 -6.94 -1.19
C PHE A 32 -12.58 -5.49 -1.40
N GLY A 33 -11.62 -5.03 -0.59
CA GLY A 33 -11.19 -3.63 -0.57
C GLY A 33 -12.20 -2.72 0.15
N CYS A 34 -12.63 -3.11 1.35
CA CYS A 34 -13.74 -2.43 2.04
C CYS A 34 -13.46 -0.97 2.42
N GLY A 35 -12.20 -0.52 2.39
CA GLY A 35 -11.80 0.88 2.51
C GLY A 35 -12.33 1.56 3.77
N SER A 36 -13.05 2.67 3.60
CA SER A 36 -13.68 3.37 4.73
C SER A 36 -14.86 2.62 5.35
N GLY A 37 -15.31 1.51 4.77
CA GLY A 37 -16.42 0.69 5.23
C GLY A 37 -17.80 1.25 4.90
N SER A 38 -17.90 2.17 3.94
CA SER A 38 -19.16 2.86 3.61
C SER A 38 -20.25 1.91 3.11
N LEU A 39 -19.87 0.83 2.40
CA LEU A 39 -20.81 -0.21 2.00
C LEU A 39 -21.29 -0.99 3.22
N LEU A 40 -20.37 -1.51 4.04
CA LEU A 40 -20.70 -2.27 5.25
C LEU A 40 -21.57 -1.46 6.23
N GLU A 41 -21.29 -0.17 6.38
CA GLU A 41 -22.08 0.77 7.16
C GLU A 41 -23.50 0.92 6.60
N SER A 42 -23.62 1.16 5.29
CA SER A 42 -24.93 1.30 4.63
C SER A 42 -25.76 0.02 4.73
N LEU A 43 -25.12 -1.15 4.64
CA LEU A 43 -25.81 -2.44 4.78
C LEU A 43 -26.44 -2.66 6.16
N LEU A 44 -25.95 -1.99 7.20
CA LEU A 44 -26.58 -2.00 8.52
C LEU A 44 -27.83 -1.10 8.57
N GLU A 45 -27.98 -0.13 7.67
CA GLU A 45 -29.12 0.79 7.62
C GLU A 45 -30.30 0.23 6.81
N TYR A 46 -30.02 -0.60 5.80
CA TYR A 46 -31.05 -1.22 4.97
C TYR A 46 -31.49 -2.59 5.50
N PRO A 47 -32.79 -2.94 5.39
CA PRO A 47 -33.24 -4.29 5.69
C PRO A 47 -32.68 -5.28 4.65
N THR A 48 -31.87 -6.23 5.10
CA THR A 48 -31.25 -7.28 4.28
C THR A 48 -31.41 -8.64 4.96
N SER A 49 -31.24 -9.73 4.21
CA SER A 49 -31.23 -11.11 4.73
C SER A 49 -29.84 -11.59 5.16
N LEU A 50 -28.83 -10.72 5.10
CA LEU A 50 -27.44 -11.07 5.39
C LEU A 50 -27.27 -11.41 6.87
N GLU A 51 -26.68 -12.55 7.16
CA GLU A 51 -26.32 -12.97 8.52
C GLU A 51 -24.86 -12.72 8.85
N THR A 52 -23.99 -12.83 7.84
CA THR A 52 -22.54 -12.63 7.99
C THR A 52 -22.02 -11.62 6.98
N ILE A 53 -21.31 -10.60 7.46
CA ILE A 53 -20.58 -9.67 6.60
C ILE A 53 -19.09 -9.75 6.90
N ALA A 54 -18.27 -9.77 5.85
CA ALA A 54 -16.82 -9.74 5.93
C ALA A 54 -16.28 -8.55 5.14
N GLY A 55 -15.24 -7.90 5.65
CA GLY A 55 -14.45 -6.91 4.91
C GLY A 55 -13.00 -7.35 4.81
N VAL A 56 -12.39 -7.23 3.63
CA VAL A 56 -10.97 -7.51 3.41
C VAL A 56 -10.30 -6.22 2.93
N ASP A 57 -9.20 -5.82 3.54
CA ASP A 57 -8.42 -4.66 3.08
C ASP A 57 -6.95 -4.79 3.50
N ILE A 58 -6.03 -4.25 2.71
CA ILE A 58 -4.59 -4.22 3.04
C ILE A 58 -4.25 -3.10 4.04
N SER A 59 -5.13 -2.11 4.18
CA SER A 59 -4.93 -0.93 5.02
C SER A 59 -5.50 -1.17 6.42
N GLN A 60 -4.62 -1.54 7.35
CA GLN A 60 -4.96 -1.63 8.78
C GLN A 60 -5.61 -0.35 9.33
N LYS A 61 -5.23 0.83 8.80
CA LYS A 61 -5.81 2.11 9.20
C LYS A 61 -7.28 2.21 8.76
N SER A 62 -7.60 1.73 7.56
CA SER A 62 -8.96 1.64 7.04
C SER A 62 -9.78 0.66 7.89
N LEU A 63 -9.28 -0.57 8.09
CA LEU A 63 -9.93 -1.59 8.92
C LEU A 63 -10.20 -1.12 10.35
N SER A 64 -9.24 -0.42 10.98
CA SER A 64 -9.41 0.15 12.32
C SER A 64 -10.52 1.20 12.38
N ARG A 65 -10.76 1.95 11.30
CA ARG A 65 -11.87 2.90 11.20
C ARG A 65 -13.19 2.16 11.08
N VAL A 66 -13.26 1.18 10.17
CA VAL A 66 -14.45 0.35 9.95
C VAL A 66 -14.85 -0.36 11.23
N ALA A 67 -13.91 -1.00 11.92
CA ALA A 67 -14.16 -1.69 13.18
C ALA A 67 -14.83 -0.78 14.22
N LYS A 68 -14.38 0.48 14.35
CA LYS A 68 -14.98 1.45 15.28
C LYS A 68 -16.40 1.84 14.89
N VAL A 69 -16.63 2.09 13.59
CA VAL A 69 -17.95 2.48 13.07
C VAL A 69 -18.95 1.34 13.24
N LEU A 70 -18.60 0.13 12.78
CA LEU A 70 -19.46 -1.04 12.89
C LEU A 70 -19.75 -1.38 14.35
N HIS A 71 -18.75 -1.31 15.25
CA HIS A 71 -18.97 -1.53 16.68
C HIS A 71 -19.97 -0.52 17.27
N SER A 72 -19.81 0.77 16.96
CA SER A 72 -20.73 1.80 17.44
C SER A 72 -22.16 1.56 16.96
N GLN A 73 -22.35 1.20 15.69
CA GLN A 73 -23.67 0.99 15.12
C GLN A 73 -24.35 -0.29 15.61
N LEU A 74 -23.59 -1.37 15.79
CA LEU A 74 -24.12 -2.63 16.32
C LEU A 74 -24.50 -2.49 17.80
N VAL A 75 -23.71 -1.75 18.59
CA VAL A 75 -24.01 -1.50 20.02
C VAL A 75 -25.23 -0.57 20.18
N MET A 76 -25.37 0.47 19.35
CA MET A 76 -26.54 1.36 19.42
C MET A 76 -27.85 0.72 18.99
N LYS A 77 -27.80 -0.33 18.17
CA LYS A 77 -28.99 -1.05 17.66
C LYS A 77 -29.44 -2.21 18.56
N LEU A 78 -28.93 -2.31 19.80
CA LEU A 78 -29.39 -3.25 20.83
C LEU A 78 -30.75 -2.89 21.46
N ASP A 79 -31.42 -1.84 20.99
CA ASP A 79 -32.80 -1.51 21.38
C ASP A 79 -33.75 -2.61 20.84
N PRO A 80 -34.53 -3.31 21.70
CA PRO A 80 -35.32 -4.48 21.32
C PRO A 80 -36.32 -4.28 20.16
N ASP A 81 -36.69 -3.05 19.81
CA ASP A 81 -37.65 -2.74 18.72
C ASP A 81 -36.98 -2.32 17.38
N ALA A 82 -35.65 -2.33 17.26
CA ALA A 82 -34.97 -1.90 16.03
C ALA A 82 -34.99 -3.00 14.92
N PRO A 83 -35.30 -2.64 13.66
CA PRO A 83 -35.52 -3.60 12.56
C PRO A 83 -34.25 -4.28 11.99
N CYS A 84 -33.07 -4.08 12.61
CA CYS A 84 -31.81 -4.63 12.12
C CYS A 84 -31.34 -5.80 13.01
N ARG A 85 -32.00 -6.95 12.92
CA ARG A 85 -31.60 -8.20 13.61
C ARG A 85 -30.95 -9.25 12.71
N SER A 86 -30.72 -8.96 11.42
CA SER A 86 -30.27 -9.97 10.46
C SER A 86 -28.79 -10.33 10.65
N ILE A 87 -27.91 -9.32 10.75
CA ILE A 87 -26.46 -9.53 10.76
C ILE A 87 -26.03 -9.97 12.16
N LYS A 88 -25.62 -11.24 12.27
CA LYS A 88 -25.14 -11.89 13.51
C LYS A 88 -23.62 -11.81 13.65
N SER A 89 -22.90 -11.75 12.53
CA SER A 89 -21.44 -11.80 12.50
C SER A 89 -20.87 -10.76 11.55
N THR A 90 -19.87 -10.03 12.02
CA THR A 90 -19.11 -9.04 11.27
C THR A 90 -17.63 -9.33 11.45
N ILE A 91 -16.91 -9.61 10.37
CA ILE A 91 -15.51 -10.02 10.40
C ILE A 91 -14.69 -9.09 9.51
N LEU A 92 -13.51 -8.68 9.99
CA LEU A 92 -12.58 -7.85 9.21
C LEU A 92 -11.25 -8.59 9.09
N TYR A 93 -10.79 -8.75 7.86
CA TYR A 93 -9.54 -9.42 7.51
C TYR A 93 -8.52 -8.39 7.00
N ASP A 94 -7.32 -8.44 7.57
CA ASP A 94 -6.15 -7.74 7.06
C ASP A 94 -5.42 -8.66 6.08
N GLY A 95 -5.44 -8.32 4.79
CA GLY A 95 -4.88 -9.17 3.74
C GLY A 95 -5.08 -8.63 2.32
N SER A 96 -4.30 -9.16 1.39
CA SER A 96 -4.46 -8.86 -0.04
C SER A 96 -5.62 -9.64 -0.62
N ILE A 97 -6.40 -9.01 -1.51
CA ILE A 97 -7.47 -9.68 -2.25
C ILE A 97 -6.94 -10.57 -3.38
N THR A 98 -5.62 -10.50 -3.66
CA THR A 98 -4.91 -11.42 -4.55
C THR A 98 -4.34 -12.66 -3.84
N ASP A 99 -4.50 -12.75 -2.51
CA ASP A 99 -4.11 -13.93 -1.75
C ASP A 99 -5.33 -14.82 -1.47
N PHE A 100 -5.19 -16.12 -1.70
CA PHE A 100 -6.23 -17.07 -1.36
C PHE A 100 -6.31 -17.32 0.15
N ASP A 101 -7.51 -17.21 0.72
CA ASP A 101 -7.80 -17.56 2.10
C ASP A 101 -9.03 -18.47 2.20
N SER A 102 -8.83 -19.71 2.67
CA SER A 102 -9.90 -20.70 2.82
C SER A 102 -11.07 -20.26 3.71
N ARG A 103 -10.89 -19.24 4.57
CA ARG A 103 -11.95 -18.71 5.44
C ARG A 103 -12.99 -17.88 4.68
N LEU A 104 -12.66 -17.45 3.46
CA LEU A 104 -13.57 -16.73 2.57
C LEU A 104 -14.35 -17.66 1.62
N CYS A 105 -14.05 -18.96 1.64
CA CYS A 105 -14.83 -19.94 0.91
C CYS A 105 -16.23 -20.11 1.53
N GLY A 106 -17.25 -20.28 0.69
CA GLY A 106 -18.63 -20.48 1.12
C GLY A 106 -19.42 -19.20 1.35
N PHE A 107 -18.85 -18.02 1.05
CA PHE A 107 -19.61 -16.78 0.95
C PHE A 107 -20.52 -16.80 -0.28
N ASP A 108 -21.73 -16.24 -0.15
CA ASP A 108 -22.70 -16.20 -1.25
C ASP A 108 -22.40 -15.06 -2.24
N LEU A 109 -22.02 -13.90 -1.70
CA LEU A 109 -21.92 -12.67 -2.45
C LEU A 109 -20.59 -11.94 -2.20
N GLY A 110 -19.99 -11.43 -3.26
CA GLY A 110 -18.81 -10.58 -3.20
C GLY A 110 -19.06 -9.19 -3.77
N THR A 111 -18.45 -8.17 -3.15
CA THR A 111 -18.36 -6.82 -3.70
C THR A 111 -16.90 -6.40 -3.82
N CYS A 112 -16.56 -5.71 -4.90
CA CYS A 112 -15.24 -5.15 -5.15
C CYS A 112 -15.43 -3.80 -5.84
N LEU A 113 -15.58 -2.74 -5.05
CA LEU A 113 -16.06 -1.44 -5.54
C LEU A 113 -14.92 -0.43 -5.63
N GLU A 114 -14.43 -0.16 -6.84
CA GLU A 114 -13.35 0.82 -7.12
C GLU A 114 -12.05 0.42 -6.42
N VAL A 115 -11.58 -0.79 -6.74
CA VAL A 115 -10.41 -1.43 -6.11
C VAL A 115 -9.46 -1.98 -7.15
N ILE A 116 -9.98 -2.60 -8.22
CA ILE A 116 -9.14 -3.25 -9.24
C ILE A 116 -8.22 -2.27 -9.95
N GLU A 117 -8.59 -1.00 -10.08
CA GLU A 117 -7.76 0.05 -10.68
C GLU A 117 -6.56 0.47 -9.82
N HIS A 118 -6.51 0.07 -8.55
CA HIS A 118 -5.41 0.36 -7.63
C HIS A 118 -4.30 -0.71 -7.67
N MET A 119 -4.46 -1.75 -8.49
CA MET A 119 -3.45 -2.81 -8.72
C MET A 119 -3.07 -2.88 -10.19
N GLU A 120 -2.00 -3.60 -10.49
CA GLU A 120 -1.59 -3.85 -11.89
C GLU A 120 -2.64 -4.72 -12.61
N GLU A 121 -2.75 -4.61 -13.94
CA GLU A 121 -3.81 -5.30 -14.73
C GLU A 121 -3.78 -6.84 -14.61
N ASP A 122 -2.58 -7.40 -14.46
CA ASP A 122 -2.37 -8.84 -14.22
C ASP A 122 -2.90 -9.26 -12.85
N GLN A 123 -2.76 -8.39 -11.84
CA GLN A 123 -3.28 -8.62 -10.49
C GLN A 123 -4.81 -8.51 -10.45
N ALA A 124 -5.41 -7.59 -11.22
CA ALA A 124 -6.86 -7.52 -11.37
C ALA A 124 -7.43 -8.80 -11.99
N SER A 125 -6.71 -9.38 -12.96
CA SER A 125 -7.07 -10.66 -13.57
C SER A 125 -6.90 -11.83 -12.59
N LEU A 126 -5.79 -11.86 -11.83
CA LEU A 126 -5.56 -12.85 -10.78
C LEU A 126 -6.64 -12.80 -9.69
N PHE A 127 -7.05 -11.61 -9.26
CA PHE A 127 -8.17 -11.42 -8.34
C PHE A 127 -9.44 -12.07 -8.89
N GLY A 128 -9.78 -11.81 -10.16
CA GLY A 128 -10.92 -12.43 -10.83
C GLY A 128 -10.85 -13.96 -10.81
N ASP A 129 -9.69 -14.53 -11.14
CA ASP A 129 -9.48 -15.98 -11.13
C ASP A 129 -9.61 -16.59 -9.71
N ILE A 130 -9.12 -15.89 -8.68
CA ILE A 130 -9.23 -16.33 -7.28
C ILE A 130 -10.69 -16.34 -6.83
N VAL A 131 -11.40 -15.24 -7.05
CA VAL A 131 -12.77 -15.09 -6.54
C VAL A 131 -13.75 -16.01 -7.27
N LEU A 132 -13.70 -16.04 -8.60
CA LEU A 132 -14.63 -16.85 -9.39
C LEU A 132 -14.27 -18.34 -9.38
N GLY A 133 -12.97 -18.67 -9.38
CA GLY A 133 -12.49 -20.05 -9.46
C GLY A 133 -12.38 -20.77 -8.12
N PHE A 134 -11.84 -20.10 -7.09
CA PHE A 134 -11.57 -20.71 -5.78
C PHE A 134 -12.65 -20.38 -4.74
N PHE A 135 -13.03 -19.10 -4.58
CA PHE A 135 -14.09 -18.75 -3.63
C PHE A 135 -15.49 -19.14 -4.12
N ARG A 136 -15.68 -19.18 -5.45
CA ARG A 136 -16.92 -19.64 -6.12
C ARG A 136 -18.18 -18.97 -5.59
N LEU A 137 -18.12 -17.64 -5.48
CA LEU A 137 -19.26 -16.84 -5.02
C LEU A 137 -20.44 -17.01 -5.99
N ARG A 138 -21.67 -17.03 -5.47
CA ARG A 138 -22.86 -17.10 -6.34
C ARG A 138 -23.00 -15.83 -7.17
N VAL A 139 -22.68 -14.69 -6.56
CA VAL A 139 -22.68 -13.39 -7.21
C VAL A 139 -21.42 -12.62 -6.85
N LEU A 140 -20.83 -11.92 -7.82
CA LEU A 140 -19.73 -10.98 -7.61
C LEU A 140 -20.05 -9.65 -8.32
N ILE A 141 -19.99 -8.55 -7.60
CA ILE A 141 -20.19 -7.19 -8.13
C ILE A 141 -18.83 -6.48 -8.15
N VAL A 142 -18.39 -6.07 -9.33
CA VAL A 142 -17.14 -5.33 -9.50
C VAL A 142 -17.43 -3.98 -10.13
N SER A 143 -16.84 -2.90 -9.60
CA SER A 143 -16.93 -1.57 -10.21
C SER A 143 -15.55 -0.95 -10.46
N THR A 144 -15.44 -0.17 -11.53
CA THR A 144 -14.23 0.59 -11.87
C THR A 144 -14.58 1.86 -12.65
N PRO A 145 -13.76 2.92 -12.60
CA PRO A 145 -13.97 4.13 -13.38
C PRO A 145 -14.08 3.89 -14.89
N ASN A 146 -14.97 4.62 -15.56
CA ASN A 146 -14.99 4.69 -17.03
C ASN A 146 -13.99 5.74 -17.53
N TYR A 147 -12.91 5.29 -18.19
CA TYR A 147 -11.92 6.20 -18.76
C TYR A 147 -12.50 7.18 -19.77
N GLU A 148 -13.47 6.75 -20.58
CA GLU A 148 -14.10 7.59 -21.62
C GLU A 148 -14.85 8.80 -21.03
N TYR A 149 -15.33 8.66 -19.80
CA TYR A 149 -16.06 9.72 -19.10
C TYR A 149 -15.12 10.82 -18.56
N ASN A 150 -13.80 10.56 -18.46
CA ASN A 150 -12.83 11.52 -17.90
C ASN A 150 -12.79 12.85 -18.64
N VAL A 151 -13.02 12.81 -19.95
CA VAL A 151 -13.07 14.00 -20.80
C VAL A 151 -14.13 14.99 -20.29
N ILE A 152 -15.27 14.50 -19.79
CA ILE A 152 -16.35 15.33 -19.24
C ILE A 152 -15.94 15.91 -17.88
N LEU A 153 -15.39 15.07 -17.00
CA LEU A 153 -14.91 15.50 -15.68
C LEU A 153 -13.86 16.62 -15.80
N GLN A 154 -12.89 16.45 -16.70
CA GLN A 154 -11.81 17.41 -16.92
C GLN A 154 -12.31 18.71 -17.53
N LYS A 155 -13.24 18.66 -18.50
CA LYS A 155 -13.89 19.86 -19.07
C LYS A 155 -14.65 20.66 -18.01
N SER A 156 -15.33 19.99 -17.08
CA SER A 156 -16.05 20.66 -15.98
C SER A 156 -15.12 21.29 -14.93
N ASN A 157 -13.89 20.78 -14.76
CA ASN A 157 -12.90 21.38 -13.88
C ASN A 157 -12.24 22.62 -14.50
N LEU A 158 -12.04 22.64 -15.82
CA LEU A 158 -11.40 23.75 -16.56
C LEU A 158 -12.22 25.05 -16.59
N THR A 159 -13.54 25.00 -16.35
CA THR A 159 -14.37 26.20 -16.22
C THR A 159 -14.15 26.98 -14.91
N SER A 160 -13.21 26.54 -14.05
CA SER A 160 -12.96 27.11 -12.71
C SER A 160 -11.61 27.82 -12.56
N GLN A 161 -10.73 27.79 -13.58
CA GLN A 161 -9.39 28.37 -13.49
C GLN A 161 -9.01 29.11 -14.78
N GLU A 162 -8.84 30.43 -14.67
CA GLU A 162 -8.06 31.24 -15.61
C GLU A 162 -6.58 30.93 -15.35
N ASP A 163 -5.97 30.04 -16.15
CA ASP A 163 -4.52 29.82 -16.11
C ASP A 163 -3.90 29.65 -17.53
N ASP A 164 -2.61 29.97 -17.57
CA ASP A 164 -1.70 30.38 -18.65
C ASP A 164 -1.61 29.44 -19.90
N PRO A 165 -1.37 29.96 -21.14
CA PRO A 165 -1.38 29.16 -22.37
C PRO A 165 -0.25 28.13 -22.55
N GLU A 166 0.85 28.21 -21.78
CA GLU A 166 2.06 27.38 -22.02
C GLU A 166 1.95 25.94 -21.46
N GLU A 167 1.01 25.66 -20.55
CA GLU A 167 0.74 24.30 -20.04
C GLU A 167 -0.16 23.43 -20.94
N LYS A 168 -0.60 23.97 -22.09
CA LYS A 168 -1.52 23.29 -23.02
C LYS A 168 -0.89 22.19 -23.86
N ILE A 169 0.43 22.19 -24.05
CA ILE A 169 1.09 21.28 -25.01
C ILE A 169 1.54 19.96 -24.33
N GLN A 170 1.77 19.95 -23.02
CA GLN A 170 2.18 18.74 -22.28
C GLN A 170 1.01 18.01 -21.59
N SER A 171 -0.15 18.67 -21.43
CA SER A 171 -1.34 18.15 -20.72
C SER A 171 -2.36 17.44 -21.63
N GLN A 172 -2.01 17.22 -22.89
CA GLN A 172 -2.90 16.70 -23.92
C GLN A 172 -3.00 15.16 -23.97
N SER A 173 -2.54 14.48 -22.91
CA SER A 173 -2.89 13.07 -22.63
C SER A 173 -3.84 13.05 -21.43
N CYS A 174 -5.02 12.45 -21.58
CA CYS A 174 -6.05 12.47 -20.55
C CYS A 174 -5.51 11.87 -19.23
N LYS A 175 -5.42 12.69 -18.18
CA LYS A 175 -5.00 12.24 -16.84
C LYS A 175 -6.04 11.28 -16.24
N PHE A 176 -5.61 10.24 -15.53
CA PHE A 176 -6.50 9.42 -14.69
C PHE A 176 -7.23 10.28 -13.65
N ARG A 177 -8.40 9.83 -13.19
CA ARG A 177 -9.21 10.54 -12.18
C ARG A 177 -8.49 10.67 -10.84
N ASN A 178 -7.61 9.73 -10.55
CA ASN A 178 -6.83 9.67 -9.34
C ASN A 178 -5.37 9.31 -9.68
N HIS A 179 -4.43 9.92 -8.96
CA HIS A 179 -3.00 9.65 -9.13
C HIS A 179 -2.57 8.26 -8.64
N ASP A 180 -3.39 7.61 -7.82
CA ASP A 180 -3.12 6.27 -7.29
C ASP A 180 -3.62 5.14 -8.20
N HIS A 181 -4.37 5.45 -9.27
CA HIS A 181 -4.81 4.45 -10.23
C HIS A 181 -3.63 3.97 -11.09
N LYS A 182 -3.52 2.66 -11.28
CA LYS A 182 -2.56 2.02 -12.19
C LYS A 182 -3.06 1.97 -13.62
N PHE A 183 -4.36 1.78 -13.78
CA PHE A 183 -5.05 1.79 -15.06
C PHE A 183 -6.46 2.37 -14.90
N GLU A 184 -7.06 2.80 -16.01
CA GLU A 184 -8.49 3.09 -16.09
C GLU A 184 -9.00 2.56 -17.44
N TRP A 185 -9.97 1.67 -17.40
CA TRP A 185 -10.45 0.98 -18.60
C TRP A 185 -11.54 1.75 -19.34
N THR A 186 -11.52 1.63 -20.66
CA THR A 186 -12.65 1.97 -21.53
C THR A 186 -13.79 0.96 -21.33
N ARG A 187 -14.98 1.26 -21.86
CA ARG A 187 -16.13 0.35 -21.83
C ARG A 187 -15.82 -0.96 -22.54
N GLU A 188 -15.06 -0.89 -23.62
CA GLU A 188 -14.64 -2.07 -24.39
C GLU A 188 -13.65 -2.94 -23.61
N GLN A 189 -12.61 -2.34 -23.03
CA GLN A 189 -11.61 -3.05 -22.23
C GLN A 189 -12.23 -3.78 -21.04
N PHE A 190 -13.09 -3.08 -20.28
CA PHE A 190 -13.77 -3.66 -19.13
C PHE A 190 -14.73 -4.80 -19.53
N LYS A 191 -15.49 -4.62 -20.62
CA LYS A 191 -16.37 -5.67 -21.15
C LYS A 191 -15.59 -6.90 -21.59
N HIS A 192 -14.47 -6.71 -22.27
CA HIS A 192 -13.62 -7.79 -22.74
C HIS A 192 -13.08 -8.60 -21.55
N TRP A 193 -12.43 -7.94 -20.60
CA TRP A 193 -11.88 -8.55 -19.38
C TRP A 193 -12.95 -9.35 -18.61
N ALA A 194 -14.11 -8.76 -18.35
CA ALA A 194 -15.16 -9.42 -17.60
C ALA A 194 -15.77 -10.60 -18.36
N SER A 195 -15.96 -10.48 -19.68
CA SER A 195 -16.52 -11.56 -20.50
C SER A 195 -15.57 -12.76 -20.59
N GLU A 196 -14.26 -12.52 -20.71
CA GLU A 196 -13.27 -13.60 -20.71
C GLU A 196 -13.22 -14.34 -19.38
N LEU A 197 -13.25 -13.62 -18.24
CA LEU A 197 -13.33 -14.22 -16.91
C LEU A 197 -14.61 -15.03 -16.74
N ALA A 198 -15.74 -14.51 -17.21
CA ALA A 198 -17.03 -15.18 -17.11
C ALA A 198 -17.04 -16.52 -17.85
N VAL A 199 -16.55 -16.55 -19.08
CA VAL A 199 -16.44 -17.77 -19.89
C VAL A 199 -15.49 -18.79 -19.23
N ARG A 200 -14.37 -18.32 -18.67
CA ARG A 200 -13.36 -19.19 -18.06
C ARG A 200 -13.87 -19.92 -16.81
N HIS A 201 -14.74 -19.27 -16.03
CA HIS A 201 -15.20 -19.77 -14.73
C HIS A 201 -16.67 -20.19 -14.70
N ASP A 202 -17.35 -20.23 -15.85
CA ASP A 202 -18.77 -20.59 -15.99
C ASP A 202 -19.74 -19.65 -15.24
N TYR A 203 -19.56 -18.34 -15.46
CA TYR A 203 -20.44 -17.29 -14.96
C TYR A 203 -21.16 -16.59 -16.11
N SER A 204 -22.33 -16.06 -15.81
CA SER A 204 -22.98 -15.04 -16.63
C SER A 204 -22.59 -13.65 -16.16
N VAL A 205 -22.55 -12.67 -17.06
CA VAL A 205 -22.22 -11.28 -16.75
C VAL A 205 -23.32 -10.34 -17.18
N GLU A 206 -23.62 -9.38 -16.31
CA GLU A 206 -24.52 -8.25 -16.59
C GLU A 206 -23.75 -6.94 -16.39
N PHE A 207 -23.77 -6.06 -17.39
CA PHE A 207 -23.08 -4.78 -17.36
C PHE A 207 -24.06 -3.65 -17.01
N GLY A 208 -23.65 -2.81 -16.08
CA GLY A 208 -24.37 -1.61 -15.66
C GLY A 208 -23.41 -0.49 -15.27
N GLY A 209 -23.89 0.45 -14.49
CA GLY A 209 -23.07 1.55 -14.00
C GLY A 209 -23.87 2.66 -13.32
N VAL A 210 -23.15 3.67 -12.85
CA VAL A 210 -23.74 4.85 -12.17
C VAL A 210 -23.12 6.16 -12.68
N GLY A 211 -23.77 7.29 -12.41
CA GLY A 211 -23.28 8.60 -12.86
C GLY A 211 -23.53 8.92 -14.33
N GLY A 212 -24.59 8.36 -14.92
CA GLY A 212 -24.92 8.52 -16.33
C GLY A 212 -26.03 7.57 -16.75
N ALA A 213 -26.14 7.34 -18.06
CA ALA A 213 -27.08 6.38 -18.64
C ALA A 213 -26.39 5.57 -19.74
N ALA A 214 -26.81 4.32 -19.95
CA ALA A 214 -26.19 3.42 -20.93
C ALA A 214 -26.36 3.88 -22.39
N ASP A 215 -27.46 4.58 -22.67
CA ASP A 215 -27.91 5.03 -23.99
C ASP A 215 -27.39 6.44 -24.37
N GLN A 216 -26.67 7.11 -23.46
CA GLN A 216 -26.09 8.43 -23.71
C GLN A 216 -24.58 8.34 -23.73
N GLU A 217 -23.94 8.99 -24.72
CA GLU A 217 -22.48 9.08 -24.76
C GLU A 217 -21.98 10.01 -23.63
N PRO A 218 -21.00 9.62 -22.79
CA PRO A 218 -20.05 8.51 -22.93
C PRO A 218 -20.38 7.26 -22.09
N GLY A 219 -21.63 7.11 -21.69
CA GLY A 219 -22.15 6.04 -20.85
C GLY A 219 -22.16 6.43 -19.36
N TYR A 220 -21.99 5.42 -18.50
CA TYR A 220 -21.86 5.63 -17.06
C TYR A 220 -20.47 6.18 -16.69
N ALA A 221 -20.41 6.97 -15.61
CA ALA A 221 -19.15 7.46 -15.06
C ALA A 221 -18.38 6.36 -14.31
N THR A 222 -19.07 5.50 -13.56
CA THR A 222 -18.51 4.24 -13.04
C THR A 222 -19.15 3.10 -13.80
N GLN A 223 -18.34 2.19 -14.31
CA GLN A 223 -18.81 0.95 -14.92
C GLN A 223 -18.94 -0.13 -13.84
N ILE A 224 -19.96 -0.96 -13.93
CA ILE A 224 -20.20 -2.06 -12.99
C ILE A 224 -20.47 -3.33 -13.80
N VAL A 225 -19.90 -4.45 -13.35
CA VAL A 225 -20.28 -5.77 -13.83
C VAL A 225 -20.77 -6.63 -12.67
N VAL A 226 -21.81 -7.41 -12.92
CA VAL A 226 -22.36 -8.39 -11.99
C VAL A 226 -22.14 -9.77 -12.60
N PHE A 227 -21.29 -10.57 -11.99
CA PHE A 227 -21.12 -11.98 -12.31
C PHE A 227 -22.15 -12.80 -11.53
N ARG A 228 -22.82 -13.73 -12.20
CA ARG A 228 -23.78 -14.66 -11.58
C ARG A 228 -23.46 -16.09 -11.98
N SER A 229 -23.25 -16.94 -10.98
CA SER A 229 -22.99 -18.37 -11.20
C SER A 229 -24.24 -19.07 -11.74
N GLY A 230 -24.08 -19.93 -12.73
CA GLY A 230 -25.16 -20.80 -13.24
C GLY A 230 -25.49 -21.98 -12.32
N ILE A 231 -24.70 -22.21 -11.27
CA ILE A 231 -24.82 -23.37 -10.38
C ILE A 231 -25.69 -23.00 -9.18
N LEU A 232 -26.91 -23.55 -9.11
CA LEU A 232 -27.75 -23.49 -7.91
C LEU A 232 -27.10 -24.30 -6.77
N PRO A 233 -27.09 -23.82 -5.52
CA PRO A 233 -26.54 -24.60 -4.42
C PRO A 233 -27.41 -25.84 -4.19
N LYS A 234 -26.86 -27.02 -4.47
CA LYS A 234 -27.31 -28.28 -3.88
C LYS A 234 -26.22 -28.75 -2.93
N ASP A 235 -26.66 -29.21 -1.76
CA ASP A 235 -25.88 -29.81 -0.69
C ASP A 235 -24.94 -30.92 -1.17
N ASP A 236 -23.72 -30.57 -1.60
CA ASP A 236 -22.63 -31.52 -1.80
C ASP A 236 -21.31 -30.90 -1.34
N TYR A 237 -21.21 -30.69 -0.03
CA TYR A 237 -19.95 -30.55 0.67
C TYR A 237 -19.80 -31.74 1.61
N ILE A 238 -19.54 -32.94 1.05
CA ILE A 238 -18.79 -34.08 1.62
C ILE A 238 -18.80 -35.22 0.58
N ARG A 239 -17.68 -35.34 -0.16
CA ARG A 239 -17.09 -36.56 -0.77
C ARG A 239 -15.84 -36.07 -1.51
N GLU A 240 -14.64 -36.63 -1.39
CA GLU A 240 -14.15 -37.85 -0.78
C GLU A 240 -12.62 -37.69 -0.77
N HIS A 241 -11.98 -37.66 0.39
CA HIS A 241 -10.52 -37.83 0.47
C HIS A 241 -10.25 -39.29 0.78
N GLN A 242 -10.04 -40.11 -0.26
CA GLN A 242 -9.56 -41.48 -0.09
C GLN A 242 -8.66 -41.94 -1.27
N LEU A 243 -7.35 -41.96 -0.97
CA LEU A 243 -6.34 -42.97 -1.31
C LEU A 243 -6.16 -43.49 -2.77
N LEU A 244 -5.01 -43.09 -3.37
CA LEU A 244 -4.02 -43.87 -4.18
C LEU A 244 -4.40 -44.36 -5.60
N PRO A 245 -3.46 -44.71 -6.53
CA PRO A 245 -2.01 -44.89 -6.41
C PRO A 245 -1.13 -44.23 -7.51
N SER A 246 0.18 -44.39 -7.30
CA SER A 246 1.31 -44.15 -8.20
C SER A 246 1.27 -44.90 -9.53
N SER A 247 1.45 -44.16 -10.64
CA SER A 247 2.21 -44.61 -11.83
C SER A 247 2.31 -43.48 -12.86
N GLY A 248 3.52 -43.12 -13.28
CA GLY A 248 3.76 -42.22 -14.41
C GLY A 248 3.32 -42.83 -15.76
N PRO A 249 3.32 -42.02 -16.83
CA PRO A 249 4.54 -41.97 -17.64
C PRO A 249 4.99 -40.55 -18.01
N SER A 250 6.30 -40.47 -18.26
CA SER A 250 7.08 -39.31 -18.68
C SER A 250 6.92 -38.97 -20.17
N MET A 251 6.81 -37.66 -20.48
CA MET A 251 7.27 -36.91 -21.68
C MET A 251 6.26 -35.79 -21.93
N GLY A 252 6.59 -34.52 -22.04
CA GLY A 252 7.83 -33.78 -21.93
C GLY A 252 7.43 -32.34 -22.24
N LEU A 253 7.68 -31.41 -21.31
CA LEU A 253 7.55 -29.98 -21.61
C LEU A 253 8.93 -29.36 -21.55
N GLN A 254 9.40 -29.00 -22.73
CA GLN A 254 10.68 -28.35 -22.96
C GLN A 254 10.72 -26.97 -22.31
N SER A 255 11.94 -26.68 -21.84
CA SER A 255 12.52 -25.35 -21.77
C SER A 255 11.90 -24.39 -20.76
N GLY A 256 12.26 -24.61 -19.49
CA GLY A 256 12.41 -23.49 -18.57
C GLY A 256 13.45 -22.52 -19.10
N GLU A 257 13.05 -21.28 -19.34
CA GLU A 257 13.98 -20.16 -19.36
C GLU A 257 14.55 -20.04 -17.94
N LYS A 258 15.71 -20.68 -17.74
CA LYS A 258 16.60 -20.33 -16.65
C LYS A 258 16.98 -18.88 -16.90
N LEU A 259 16.33 -17.96 -16.20
CA LEU A 259 16.90 -16.64 -15.96
C LEU A 259 18.31 -16.92 -15.46
N ALA A 260 19.31 -16.55 -16.27
CA ALA A 260 20.71 -16.82 -15.97
C ALA A 260 21.03 -16.08 -14.66
N MET A 261 20.83 -16.77 -13.53
CA MET A 261 21.20 -16.26 -12.23
C MET A 261 22.72 -16.17 -12.28
N PHE A 262 23.20 -14.95 -12.45
CA PHE A 262 24.61 -14.61 -12.42
C PHE A 262 25.18 -15.28 -11.17
N LYS A 263 25.97 -16.35 -11.35
CA LYS A 263 26.63 -17.06 -10.24
C LYS A 263 27.74 -16.15 -9.71
N TRP A 264 27.34 -15.13 -8.96
CA TRP A 264 28.26 -14.31 -8.20
C TRP A 264 28.73 -15.13 -7.01
N SER A 265 29.99 -15.56 -7.03
CA SER A 265 30.63 -16.20 -5.88
C SER A 265 30.84 -15.13 -4.79
N TYR A 266 29.88 -15.00 -3.88
CA TYR A 266 29.98 -14.05 -2.77
C TYR A 266 31.01 -14.55 -1.74
N PRO A 267 31.91 -13.71 -1.21
CA PRO A 267 32.90 -14.14 -0.25
C PRO A 267 32.24 -14.76 0.99
N ARG A 268 32.48 -16.06 1.19
CA ARG A 268 32.02 -16.90 2.32
C ARG A 268 32.64 -16.50 3.66
N ASN A 269 33.22 -15.31 3.77
CA ASN A 269 33.89 -14.83 4.97
C ASN A 269 32.87 -14.16 5.89
N ARG A 270 32.50 -14.84 6.99
CA ARG A 270 31.59 -14.32 8.03
C ARG A 270 31.95 -12.90 8.48
N TRP A 271 33.23 -12.58 8.50
CA TRP A 271 33.77 -11.29 8.91
C TRP A 271 33.39 -10.12 7.98
N SER A 272 33.11 -10.36 6.70
CA SER A 272 32.76 -9.28 5.76
C SER A 272 31.47 -8.55 6.16
N LEU A 273 30.44 -9.31 6.58
CA LEU A 273 29.17 -8.72 7.06
C LEU A 273 29.33 -7.97 8.38
N VAL A 274 30.17 -8.48 9.29
CA VAL A 274 30.43 -7.82 10.58
C VAL A 274 31.13 -6.49 10.36
N VAL A 275 32.13 -6.44 9.47
CA VAL A 275 32.82 -5.21 9.08
C VAL A 275 31.85 -4.22 8.44
N LEU A 276 30.99 -4.70 7.53
CA LEU A 276 30.02 -3.84 6.86
C LEU A 276 29.00 -3.23 7.85
N ARG A 277 28.53 -4.02 8.81
CA ARG A 277 27.66 -3.54 9.90
C ARG A 277 28.37 -2.55 10.81
N LEU A 278 29.66 -2.75 11.09
CA LEU A 278 30.45 -1.81 11.88
C LEU A 278 30.58 -0.46 11.16
N LEU A 279 30.86 -0.47 9.86
CA LEU A 279 30.93 0.74 9.05
C LEU A 279 29.57 1.46 8.99
N ALA A 280 28.48 0.72 8.79
CA ALA A 280 27.12 1.27 8.81
C ALA A 280 26.79 1.90 10.18
N PHE A 281 27.14 1.24 11.28
CA PHE A 281 26.98 1.74 12.65
C PHE A 281 27.75 3.05 12.86
N LEU A 282 29.04 3.09 12.52
CA LEU A 282 29.86 4.28 12.72
C LEU A 282 29.34 5.48 11.92
N ALA A 283 28.93 5.25 10.66
CA ALA A 283 28.38 6.29 9.81
C ALA A 283 27.03 6.83 10.34
N ALA A 284 26.10 5.94 10.73
CA ALA A 284 24.80 6.33 11.28
C ALA A 284 24.92 7.01 12.66
N ALA A 285 25.83 6.54 13.51
CA ALA A 285 26.10 7.15 14.82
C ALA A 285 26.71 8.55 14.66
N ALA A 286 27.66 8.72 13.73
CA ALA A 286 28.23 10.02 13.41
C ALA A 286 27.17 10.99 12.87
N ALA A 287 26.33 10.55 11.93
CA ALA A 287 25.23 11.35 11.40
C ALA A 287 24.27 11.81 12.51
N THR A 288 23.88 10.89 13.39
CA THR A 288 23.01 11.18 14.55
C THR A 288 23.65 12.19 15.49
N LEU A 289 24.90 11.96 15.88
CA LEU A 289 25.62 12.81 16.84
C LEU A 289 25.83 14.22 16.31
N VAL A 290 26.28 14.36 15.06
CA VAL A 290 26.51 15.67 14.43
C VAL A 290 25.20 16.45 14.32
N MET A 291 24.10 15.81 13.93
CA MET A 291 22.80 16.48 13.81
C MET A 291 22.20 16.87 15.17
N VAL A 292 22.26 15.99 16.18
CA VAL A 292 21.73 16.26 17.53
C VAL A 292 22.46 17.43 18.21
N LEU A 293 23.78 17.50 18.02
CA LEU A 293 24.60 18.57 18.58
C LEU A 293 24.54 19.86 17.75
N ASN A 294 23.82 19.86 16.63
CA ASN A 294 23.75 20.99 15.73
C ASN A 294 22.86 22.12 16.29
N LYS A 295 23.51 23.21 16.71
CA LYS A 295 22.86 24.43 17.18
C LYS A 295 23.69 25.65 16.79
N GLN A 296 23.01 26.74 16.44
CA GLN A 296 23.64 28.05 16.21
C GLN A 296 22.69 29.17 16.62
N THR A 297 23.19 30.19 17.30
CA THR A 297 22.40 31.35 17.72
C THR A 297 23.01 32.61 17.12
N LYS A 298 22.19 33.45 16.48
CA LYS A 298 22.59 34.71 15.84
C LYS A 298 21.63 35.81 16.25
N THR A 299 22.17 37.00 16.52
CA THR A 299 21.39 38.19 16.90
C THR A 299 21.14 39.06 15.67
N PHE A 300 19.87 39.37 15.39
CA PHE A 300 19.45 40.27 14.31
C PHE A 300 18.91 41.57 14.88
N VAL A 301 19.17 42.69 14.21
CA VAL A 301 18.56 43.98 14.57
C VAL A 301 17.19 44.05 13.91
N VAL A 302 16.12 44.08 14.70
CA VAL A 302 14.73 44.03 14.20
C VAL A 302 14.11 45.43 14.13
N ALA A 303 14.57 46.36 14.97
CA ALA A 303 14.16 47.76 14.95
C ALA A 303 15.24 48.65 15.58
N THR A 304 15.25 49.94 15.24
CA THR A 304 16.05 50.95 15.94
C THR A 304 15.10 52.02 16.45
N ILE A 305 14.99 52.17 17.77
CA ILE A 305 14.22 53.25 18.40
C ILE A 305 15.22 54.32 18.83
N GLY A 306 15.17 55.49 18.18
CA GLY A 306 16.17 56.54 18.37
C GLY A 306 17.56 56.09 17.92
N THR A 307 18.50 55.97 18.87
CA THR A 307 19.88 55.48 18.64
C THR A 307 20.13 54.06 19.15
N THR A 308 19.13 53.40 19.74
CA THR A 308 19.28 52.06 20.32
C THR A 308 18.74 50.96 19.38
N PRO A 309 19.59 50.03 18.90
CA PRO A 309 19.15 48.89 18.11
C PRO A 309 18.55 47.79 19.00
N LEU A 310 17.29 47.42 18.75
CA LEU A 310 16.65 46.24 19.32
C LEU A 310 17.18 44.97 18.63
N LYS A 311 17.95 44.20 19.38
CA LYS A 311 18.53 42.93 18.92
C LYS A 311 17.65 41.76 19.36
N LEU A 312 17.17 40.97 18.41
CA LEU A 312 16.47 39.70 18.64
C LEU A 312 17.45 38.54 18.41
N ALA A 313 17.62 37.67 19.39
CA ALA A 313 18.41 36.45 19.25
C ALA A 313 17.55 35.34 18.63
N LEU A 314 17.86 34.95 17.39
CA LEU A 314 17.24 33.79 16.74
C LEU A 314 18.14 32.56 16.90
N ASN A 315 17.52 31.43 17.26
CA ASN A 315 18.21 30.18 17.54
C ASN A 315 17.81 29.12 16.51
N ALA A 316 18.79 28.59 15.79
CA ALA A 316 18.63 27.45 14.89
C ALA A 316 19.04 26.17 15.64
N LYS A 317 18.10 25.23 15.74
CA LYS A 317 18.29 23.91 16.36
C LYS A 317 17.63 22.85 15.48
N PHE A 318 18.17 21.63 15.49
CA PHE A 318 17.64 20.53 14.68
C PHE A 318 16.15 20.25 14.95
N HIS A 319 15.68 20.35 16.20
CA HIS A 319 14.30 20.02 16.56
C HIS A 319 13.25 21.06 16.14
N HIS A 320 13.67 22.20 15.58
CA HIS A 320 12.72 23.14 14.98
C HIS A 320 12.20 22.64 13.63
N THR A 321 12.87 21.66 13.01
CA THR A 321 12.47 21.07 11.73
C THR A 321 12.10 19.60 11.93
N PRO A 322 10.83 19.20 11.76
CA PRO A 322 10.39 17.82 11.96
C PRO A 322 11.18 16.78 11.14
N ALA A 323 11.61 17.14 9.92
CA ALA A 323 12.43 16.26 9.10
C ALA A 323 13.79 15.93 9.73
N PHE A 324 14.45 16.90 10.40
CA PHE A 324 15.71 16.65 11.10
C PHE A 324 15.51 15.82 12.36
N VAL A 325 14.36 15.94 13.03
CA VAL A 325 13.99 15.05 14.15
C VAL A 325 13.83 13.62 13.64
N PHE A 326 13.09 13.43 12.54
CA PHE A 326 12.90 12.11 11.93
C PHE A 326 14.24 11.49 11.48
N PHE A 327 15.11 12.28 10.86
CA PHE A 327 16.47 11.88 10.49
C PHE A 327 17.29 11.35 11.67
N VAL A 328 17.26 12.04 12.81
CA VAL A 328 17.97 11.63 14.03
C VAL A 328 17.40 10.32 14.58
N ILE A 329 16.08 10.18 14.60
CA ILE A 329 15.42 8.95 15.07
C ILE A 329 15.76 7.77 14.16
N ALA A 330 15.68 7.96 12.84
CA ALA A 330 15.99 6.93 11.84
C ALA A 330 17.44 6.45 11.95
N ASN A 331 18.41 7.37 11.95
CA ASN A 331 19.83 7.01 12.08
C ASN A 331 20.15 6.41 13.46
N GLY A 332 19.49 6.87 14.53
CA GLY A 332 19.62 6.30 15.86
C GLY A 332 19.16 4.84 15.93
N LEU A 333 17.99 4.53 15.38
CA LEU A 333 17.46 3.16 15.32
C LEU A 333 18.33 2.24 14.49
N VAL A 334 18.82 2.71 13.33
CA VAL A 334 19.76 1.94 12.49
C VAL A 334 21.08 1.66 13.21
N SER A 335 21.57 2.63 13.99
CA SER A 335 22.78 2.46 14.79
C SER A 335 22.57 1.37 15.85
N ILE A 336 21.45 1.42 16.57
CA ILE A 336 21.10 0.40 17.58
C ILE A 336 20.96 -0.97 16.93
N HIS A 337 20.24 -1.07 15.81
CA HIS A 337 20.05 -2.32 15.08
C HIS A 337 21.39 -2.95 14.67
N ASN A 338 22.28 -2.18 14.05
CA ASN A 338 23.60 -2.69 13.64
C ASN A 338 24.44 -3.13 14.84
N LEU A 339 24.40 -2.40 15.95
CA LEU A 339 25.10 -2.79 17.18
C LEU A 339 24.56 -4.11 17.75
N VAL A 340 23.23 -4.27 17.81
CA VAL A 340 22.58 -5.52 18.25
C VAL A 340 22.96 -6.69 17.35
N MET A 341 22.98 -6.49 16.02
CA MET A 341 23.38 -7.54 15.07
C MET A 341 24.85 -7.94 15.21
N ILE A 342 25.75 -6.98 15.42
CA ILE A 342 27.18 -7.27 15.70
C ILE A 342 27.31 -8.10 16.99
N MET A 343 26.63 -7.68 18.07
CA MET A 343 26.65 -8.40 19.34
C MET A 343 26.09 -9.82 19.20
N ALA A 344 25.00 -10.01 18.47
CA ALA A 344 24.40 -11.32 18.21
C ALA A 344 25.29 -12.24 17.37
N ASP A 345 26.16 -11.70 16.51
CA ASP A 345 27.14 -12.48 15.74
C ASP A 345 28.39 -12.83 16.56
N LEU A 346 28.78 -11.98 17.52
CA LEU A 346 29.84 -12.26 18.48
C LEU A 346 29.43 -13.31 19.53
N LEU A 347 28.19 -13.23 20.02
CA LEU A 347 27.65 -14.11 21.08
C LEU A 347 27.07 -15.45 20.56
N ARG A 348 27.27 -15.77 19.27
CA ARG A 348 26.71 -16.95 18.58
C ARG A 348 26.96 -18.28 19.31
N SER A 349 28.01 -18.40 20.12
CA SER A 349 28.32 -19.61 20.89
C SER A 349 27.27 -19.99 21.95
N LYS A 350 26.34 -19.10 22.32
CA LYS A 350 25.40 -19.34 23.45
C LYS A 350 23.92 -19.48 23.08
N PHE A 351 23.50 -19.13 21.87
CA PHE A 351 22.08 -19.11 21.49
C PHE A 351 21.88 -19.68 20.08
N ASP A 352 21.58 -20.99 20.01
CA ASP A 352 21.39 -21.74 18.77
C ASP A 352 19.89 -21.91 18.44
N TYR A 353 19.29 -20.88 17.81
CA TYR A 353 17.95 -20.97 17.21
C TYR A 353 18.10 -21.11 15.70
N LYS A 354 18.21 -22.36 15.22
CA LYS A 354 18.73 -22.69 13.87
C LYS A 354 17.80 -22.40 12.68
N GLY A 355 16.52 -22.10 12.88
CA GLY A 355 15.56 -21.93 11.77
C GLY A 355 15.19 -20.48 11.43
N PHE A 356 14.80 -19.68 12.43
CA PHE A 356 14.11 -18.40 12.20
C PHE A 356 15.04 -17.18 12.08
N ARG A 357 16.33 -17.32 12.42
CA ARG A 357 17.28 -16.20 12.51
C ARG A 357 17.53 -15.50 11.16
N PHE A 358 17.69 -16.26 10.07
CA PHE A 358 18.04 -15.69 8.78
C PHE A 358 16.93 -14.84 8.14
N PRO A 359 15.67 -15.30 8.04
CA PRO A 359 14.59 -14.46 7.49
C PRO A 359 14.31 -13.24 8.38
N MET A 360 14.34 -13.40 9.71
CA MET A 360 14.13 -12.28 10.63
C MET A 360 15.18 -11.17 10.47
N VAL A 361 16.46 -11.53 10.31
CA VAL A 361 17.53 -10.55 10.08
C VAL A 361 17.34 -9.81 8.75
N ALA A 362 16.98 -10.54 7.69
CA ALA A 362 16.73 -9.92 6.38
C ALA A 362 15.54 -8.94 6.43
N ILE A 363 14.44 -9.30 7.11
CA ILE A 363 13.27 -8.42 7.27
C ILE A 363 13.65 -7.16 8.07
N LEU A 364 14.34 -7.32 9.21
CA LEU A 364 14.74 -6.18 10.02
C LEU A 364 15.75 -5.27 9.30
N ASP A 365 16.67 -5.82 8.52
CA ASP A 365 17.61 -5.03 7.69
C ASP A 365 16.84 -4.20 6.65
N MET A 366 15.85 -4.79 5.97
CA MET A 366 15.00 -4.10 4.99
C MET A 366 14.15 -2.98 5.62
N LEU A 367 13.56 -3.22 6.80
CA LEU A 367 12.79 -2.20 7.53
C LEU A 367 13.68 -1.01 7.92
N ASN A 368 14.88 -1.28 8.44
CA ASN A 368 15.84 -0.24 8.81
C ASN A 368 16.36 0.52 7.58
N LEU A 369 16.56 -0.17 6.45
CA LEU A 369 16.93 0.44 5.18
C LEU A 369 15.85 1.44 4.70
N ALA A 370 14.58 1.02 4.69
CA ALA A 370 13.47 1.88 4.30
C ALA A 370 13.34 3.10 5.22
N LEU A 371 13.44 2.89 6.53
CA LEU A 371 13.40 3.95 7.53
C LEU A 371 14.54 4.97 7.34
N LEU A 372 15.77 4.49 7.15
CA LEU A 372 16.95 5.34 6.93
C LEU A 372 16.82 6.16 5.64
N SER A 373 16.34 5.53 4.56
CA SER A 373 16.12 6.19 3.28
C SER A 373 15.09 7.31 3.40
N GLY A 374 13.94 7.03 4.03
CA GLY A 374 12.90 8.04 4.27
C GLY A 374 13.40 9.21 5.10
N GLY A 375 14.13 8.93 6.19
CA GLY A 375 14.70 9.96 7.06
C GLY A 375 15.77 10.82 6.38
N ALA A 376 16.67 10.20 5.62
CA ALA A 376 17.72 10.89 4.87
C ALA A 376 17.14 11.80 3.78
N ASN A 377 16.21 11.29 2.97
CA ASN A 377 15.61 12.05 1.87
C ASN A 377 14.78 13.24 2.38
N ALA A 378 13.99 13.05 3.44
CA ALA A 378 13.22 14.14 4.04
C ALA A 378 14.13 15.26 4.58
N ALA A 379 15.25 14.89 5.19
CA ALA A 379 16.22 15.86 5.70
C ALA A 379 17.00 16.56 4.59
N VAL A 380 17.36 15.87 3.50
CA VAL A 380 17.95 16.51 2.32
C VAL A 380 16.99 17.52 1.71
N PHE A 381 15.71 17.18 1.55
CA PHE A 381 14.72 18.10 1.03
C PHE A 381 14.66 19.39 1.86
N MET A 382 14.59 19.26 3.19
CA MET A 382 14.59 20.43 4.09
C MET A 382 15.92 21.18 4.09
N ALA A 383 17.05 20.50 3.90
CA ALA A 383 18.36 21.14 3.78
C ALA A 383 18.50 21.93 2.48
N GLU A 384 18.03 21.38 1.36
CA GLU A 384 18.03 22.03 0.06
C GLU A 384 17.13 23.27 0.06
N LEU A 385 15.95 23.14 0.67
CA LEU A 385 15.06 24.26 0.90
C LEU A 385 15.71 25.32 1.80
N GLY A 386 16.41 24.92 2.87
CA GLY A 386 17.14 25.85 3.73
C GLY A 386 18.29 26.58 3.02
N LYS A 387 18.92 25.94 2.03
CA LYS A 387 20.05 26.47 1.25
C LYS A 387 19.59 27.40 0.13
N ASN A 388 18.60 26.99 -0.66
CA ASN A 388 18.20 27.70 -1.87
C ASN A 388 16.93 28.55 -1.68
N GLY A 389 16.11 28.26 -0.67
CA GLY A 389 14.80 28.86 -0.48
C GLY A 389 13.79 28.40 -1.54
N ASN A 390 12.59 28.96 -1.50
CA ASN A 390 11.57 28.80 -2.53
C ASN A 390 10.78 30.12 -2.65
N SER A 391 11.00 30.85 -3.74
CA SER A 391 10.36 32.16 -3.98
C SER A 391 8.85 32.04 -4.19
N HIS A 392 8.36 30.99 -4.84
CA HIS A 392 6.93 30.75 -5.06
C HIS A 392 6.18 30.56 -3.73
N ALA A 393 6.78 29.84 -2.79
CA ALA A 393 6.24 29.62 -1.44
C ALA A 393 6.62 30.72 -0.42
N ARG A 394 7.36 31.77 -0.84
CA ARG A 394 7.92 32.81 0.02
C ARG A 394 8.77 32.26 1.18
N TRP A 395 9.51 31.18 0.91
CA TRP A 395 10.49 30.64 1.84
C TRP A 395 11.87 31.23 1.57
N ASP A 396 12.33 32.06 2.50
CA ASP A 396 13.65 32.67 2.46
C ASP A 396 14.76 31.66 2.74
N LYS A 397 15.94 31.93 2.17
CA LYS A 397 17.16 31.19 2.48
C LYS A 397 17.53 31.34 3.95
N ILE A 398 17.83 30.22 4.60
CA ILE A 398 18.22 30.15 6.01
C ILE A 398 19.75 30.02 6.13
N CYS A 399 20.38 29.28 5.23
CA CYS A 399 21.81 28.99 5.33
C CYS A 399 22.72 30.21 5.16
N ASP A 400 22.26 31.26 4.46
CA ASP A 400 22.99 32.54 4.38
C ASP A 400 23.16 33.21 5.76
N LYS A 401 22.25 32.93 6.69
CA LYS A 401 22.24 33.48 8.06
C LYS A 401 22.88 32.55 9.08
N PHE A 402 22.82 31.23 8.83
CA PHE A 402 23.24 30.17 9.75
C PHE A 402 24.18 29.16 9.05
N GLU A 403 25.27 29.67 8.44
CA GLU A 403 26.21 28.89 7.64
C GLU A 403 26.78 27.67 8.40
N ALA A 404 27.37 27.90 9.58
CA ALA A 404 27.95 26.82 10.39
C ALA A 404 26.94 25.74 10.82
N TYR A 405 25.66 26.09 11.01
CA TYR A 405 24.60 25.12 11.26
C TYR A 405 24.32 24.29 10.00
N CYS A 406 24.23 24.92 8.84
CA CYS A 406 24.00 24.23 7.58
C CYS A 406 25.16 23.34 7.15
N ASP A 407 26.41 23.78 7.33
CA ASP A 407 27.60 22.97 6.96
C ASP A 407 27.71 21.70 7.81
N ARG A 408 27.49 21.82 9.13
CA ARG A 408 27.44 20.65 10.03
C ARG A 408 26.28 19.73 9.68
N GLY A 409 25.11 20.31 9.35
CA GLY A 409 23.95 19.56 8.89
C GLY A 409 24.23 18.79 7.60
N ALA A 410 24.89 19.41 6.63
CA ALA A 410 25.30 18.78 5.38
C ALA A 410 26.28 17.63 5.63
N GLY A 411 27.26 17.81 6.52
CA GLY A 411 28.16 16.72 6.95
C GLY A 411 27.41 15.53 7.55
N ALA A 412 26.41 15.78 8.39
CA ALA A 412 25.56 14.72 8.94
C ALA A 412 24.76 13.99 7.84
N LEU A 413 24.20 14.71 6.86
CA LEU A 413 23.49 14.13 5.73
C LEU A 413 24.41 13.21 4.92
N VAL A 414 25.61 13.67 4.56
CA VAL A 414 26.60 12.86 3.83
C VAL A 414 26.92 11.55 4.58
N ALA A 415 27.17 11.63 5.90
CA ALA A 415 27.39 10.45 6.72
C ALA A 415 26.20 9.48 6.71
N SER A 416 24.96 10.00 6.71
CA SER A 416 23.75 9.18 6.63
C SER A 416 23.58 8.48 5.27
N PHE A 417 23.97 9.11 4.15
CA PHE A 417 23.95 8.43 2.83
C PHE A 417 25.03 7.35 2.72
N ILE A 418 26.19 7.55 3.36
CA ILE A 418 27.21 6.50 3.47
C ILE A 418 26.64 5.31 4.27
N ALA A 419 25.95 5.57 5.39
CA ALA A 419 25.27 4.52 6.15
C ALA A 419 24.20 3.80 5.30
N LEU A 420 23.43 4.55 4.50
CA LEU A 420 22.43 4.01 3.60
C LEU A 420 23.04 3.07 2.54
N ALA A 421 24.15 3.47 1.93
CA ALA A 421 24.87 2.64 0.96
C ALA A 421 25.35 1.31 1.58
N PHE A 422 25.88 1.36 2.82
CA PHE A 422 26.26 0.15 3.53
C PHE A 422 25.03 -0.71 3.89
N MET A 423 23.93 -0.12 4.34
CA MET A 423 22.68 -0.86 4.63
C MET A 423 22.07 -1.51 3.38
N LEU A 424 22.16 -0.86 2.22
CA LEU A 424 21.77 -1.45 0.93
C LEU A 424 22.61 -2.68 0.62
N LEU A 425 23.93 -2.57 0.77
CA LEU A 425 24.84 -3.69 0.54
C LEU A 425 24.59 -4.84 1.53
N ILE A 426 24.37 -4.55 2.82
CA ILE A 426 24.01 -5.55 3.83
C ILE A 426 22.73 -6.29 3.43
N SER A 427 21.68 -5.53 3.08
CA SER A 427 20.37 -6.09 2.72
C SER A 427 20.47 -6.98 1.49
N PHE A 428 21.21 -6.54 0.47
CA PHE A 428 21.48 -7.33 -0.72
C PHE A 428 22.14 -8.67 -0.39
N ILE A 429 23.17 -8.67 0.47
CA ILE A 429 23.86 -9.90 0.89
C ILE A 429 22.94 -10.80 1.72
N SER A 430 22.14 -10.22 2.62
CA SER A 430 21.17 -10.95 3.44
C SER A 430 20.14 -11.67 2.56
N ILE A 431 19.65 -11.03 1.51
CA ILE A 431 18.71 -11.62 0.53
C ILE A 431 19.39 -12.74 -0.26
N LEU A 432 20.61 -12.53 -0.77
CA LEU A 432 21.33 -13.58 -1.51
C LEU A 432 21.57 -14.84 -0.66
N LYS A 433 21.80 -14.68 0.64
CA LYS A 433 21.93 -15.82 1.58
C LYS A 433 20.62 -16.55 1.83
N LEU A 434 19.48 -15.86 1.72
CA LEU A 434 18.16 -16.48 1.84
C LEU A 434 17.81 -17.29 0.59
N VAL A 435 18.16 -16.76 -0.59
CA VAL A 435 17.84 -17.36 -1.90
C VAL A 435 18.82 -18.46 -2.31
N SER A 436 20.04 -18.49 -1.78
CA SER A 436 21.00 -19.57 -2.03
C SER A 436 20.83 -20.71 -1.00
N PRO A 437 20.13 -21.81 -1.33
CA PRO A 437 20.12 -22.98 -0.45
C PRO A 437 21.55 -23.51 -0.32
N SER A 438 22.04 -23.62 0.92
CA SER A 438 23.25 -24.39 1.20
C SER A 438 23.06 -25.81 0.68
N SER A 439 23.77 -26.16 -0.39
CA SER A 439 24.01 -27.54 -0.78
C SER A 439 24.91 -28.22 0.27
N HIS A 440 24.34 -28.50 1.44
CA HIS A 440 24.89 -29.46 2.40
C HIS A 440 24.15 -30.79 2.20
N ILE A 441 24.37 -31.42 1.04
CA ILE A 441 24.22 -32.88 0.93
C ILE A 441 25.59 -33.43 1.32
N SER A 442 25.61 -34.07 2.48
CA SER A 442 26.74 -34.83 2.99
C SER A 442 27.09 -35.92 1.98
N ASN A 443 28.25 -35.79 1.34
CA ASN A 443 28.99 -36.95 0.86
C ASN A 443 29.37 -37.77 2.10
N ASN A 444 28.57 -38.77 2.46
CA ASN A 444 29.06 -39.92 3.20
C ASN A 444 29.19 -41.08 2.21
N ASN A 445 30.40 -41.22 1.68
CA ASN A 445 30.92 -42.51 1.30
C ASN A 445 31.09 -43.33 2.59
N ASN A 446 30.40 -44.47 2.69
CA ASN A 446 30.92 -45.75 3.15
C ASN A 446 29.88 -46.83 2.92
#